data_AF-A0A847JSB4-F1
#
_entry.id   AF-A0A847JSB4-F1
#
_cell.length_a   1.000
_cell.length_b   1.000
_cell.length_c   1.000
_cell.angle_alpha   90.00
_cell.angle_beta   90.00
_cell.angle_gamma   90.00
#
_symmetry.space_group_name_H-M   'P 1'
#
loop_
_entity.id
_entity.type
_entity.pdbx_description
1 polymer ?
#
loop_
_entity_poly.entity_id
_entity_poly.type
_entity_poly.pdbx_seq_one_letter_code
_entity_poly.pdbx_strand_id
1 'polypeptide(L)'
;GFVRTMFAAEALALALVSASIGAGLGLLIIEILKSLRIEATNPFFLVLFGGQYLRPIATAGNVIFAIILMIVVGFIAHLYPVSLALKIQPVRAMQEE
;
A
#
# COMPACT_ATOMS: atom_id res chain seq x y z
N GLY A 1 -24.56 -5.59 -10.52
CA GLY A 1 -24.99 -6.66 -9.60
C GLY A 1 -24.65 -6.23 -8.19
N PHE A 2 -25.65 -6.17 -7.31
CA PHE A 2 -25.53 -5.69 -5.93
C PHE A 2 -24.34 -6.33 -5.17
N VAL A 3 -24.23 -7.65 -5.25
CA VAL A 3 -23.16 -8.44 -4.61
C VAL A 3 -21.76 -8.07 -5.12
N ARG A 4 -21.60 -7.83 -6.43
CA ARG A 4 -20.30 -7.45 -7.01
C ARG A 4 -19.83 -6.08 -6.51
N THR A 5 -20.76 -5.14 -6.38
CA THR A 5 -20.45 -3.80 -5.87
C THR A 5 -20.11 -3.83 -4.38
N MET A 6 -20.76 -4.70 -3.60
CA MET A 6 -20.45 -4.89 -2.18
C MET A 6 -19.02 -5.39 -1.97
N PHE A 7 -18.61 -6.44 -2.67
CA PHE A 7 -17.23 -6.96 -2.59
C PHE A 7 -16.19 -5.93 -3.06
N ALA A 8 -16.50 -5.19 -4.13
CA ALA A 8 -15.62 -4.13 -4.60
C ALA A 8 -15.48 -2.99 -3.58
N ALA A 9 -16.58 -2.60 -2.93
CA ALA A 9 -16.58 -1.55 -1.91
C ALA A 9 -15.79 -1.98 -0.66
N GLU A 10 -15.93 -3.24 -0.23
CA GLU A 10 -15.14 -3.80 0.86
C GLU A 10 -13.64 -3.80 0.55
N ALA A 11 -13.25 -4.32 -0.62
CA ALA A 11 -11.86 -4.35 -1.05
C ALA A 11 -11.25 -2.94 -1.14
N LEU A 12 -12.01 -1.97 -1.65
CA LEU A 12 -11.58 -0.58 -1.70
C LEU A 12 -11.45 0.05 -0.31
N ALA A 13 -12.39 -0.21 0.60
CA ALA A 13 -12.32 0.30 1.97
C ALA A 13 -11.08 -0.24 2.70
N LEU A 14 -10.81 -1.55 2.58
CA LEU A 14 -9.62 -2.18 3.15
C LEU A 14 -8.33 -1.62 2.54
N ALA A 15 -8.27 -1.46 1.21
CA ALA A 15 -7.13 -0.89 0.51
C ALA A 15 -6.86 0.55 0.97
N LEU A 16 -7.89 1.38 1.13
CA LEU A 16 -7.74 2.77 1.52
C LEU A 16 -7.27 2.92 2.98
N VAL A 17 -7.83 2.14 3.91
CA VAL A 17 -7.44 2.15 5.32
C VAL A 17 -6.00 1.66 5.48
N SER A 18 -5.67 0.52 4.87
CA SER A 18 -4.32 -0.05 4.94
C SER A 18 -3.27 0.86 4.28
N ALA A 19 -3.55 1.45 3.11
CA ALA A 19 -2.64 2.37 2.45
C ALA A 19 -2.39 3.64 3.28
N SER A 20 -3.42 4.17 3.94
CA SER A 20 -3.29 5.35 4.80
C SER A 20 -2.44 5.05 6.04
N ILE A 21 -2.68 3.92 6.70
CA ILE A 21 -1.88 3.48 7.87
C ILE A 21 -0.43 3.22 7.44
N GLY A 22 -0.22 2.50 6.35
CA GLY A 22 1.11 2.20 5.81
C GLY A 22 1.89 3.46 5.43
N ALA A 23 1.24 4.43 4.79
CA ALA A 23 1.84 5.73 4.48
C ALA A 23 2.26 6.48 5.76
N GLY A 24 1.40 6.49 6.79
CA GLY A 24 1.71 7.08 8.08
C GLY A 24 2.93 6.43 8.76
N LEU A 25 2.96 5.09 8.78
CA LEU A 25 4.09 4.33 9.32
C LEU A 25 5.39 4.58 8.53
N GLY A 26 5.31 4.66 7.20
CA GLY A 26 6.46 4.97 6.35
C GLY A 26 7.06 6.36 6.65
N LEU A 27 6.21 7.37 6.82
CA LEU A 27 6.64 8.70 7.25
C LEU A 27 7.28 8.69 8.64
N LEU A 28 6.71 7.94 9.58
CA LEU A 28 7.25 7.78 10.92
C LEU A 28 8.65 7.14 10.89
N ILE A 29 8.86 6.12 10.07
CA ILE A 29 10.17 5.50 9.86
C ILE A 29 11.17 6.52 9.31
N ILE A 30 10.77 7.33 8.33
CA ILE A 30 11.64 8.38 7.77
C ILE A 30 12.10 9.36 8.85
N GLU A 31 11.21 9.80 9.72
CA GLU A 31 11.57 10.72 10.81
C GLU A 31 12.50 10.05 11.83
N ILE A 32 12.28 8.78 12.17
CA ILE A 32 13.20 8.00 13.02
C ILE A 32 14.60 7.94 12.38
N LEU A 33 14.69 7.61 11.09
CA LEU A 33 15.96 7.53 10.36
C LEU A 33 16.69 8.88 10.32
N LYS A 34 15.97 9.99 10.14
CA LYS A 34 16.56 11.33 10.21
C LYS A 34 17.12 11.65 11.58
N SER A 35 16.41 11.25 12.64
CA SER A 35 16.81 11.50 14.03
C SER A 35 18.09 10.75 14.40
N LEU A 36 18.27 9.53 13.87
CA LEU A 36 19.44 8.70 14.11
C LEU A 36 20.75 9.25 13.51
N ARG A 37 20.67 10.23 12.59
CA ARG A 37 21.83 10.89 11.96
C ARG A 37 22.95 9.90 11.56
N ILE A 38 22.60 8.90 10.77
CA ILE A 38 23.55 7.88 10.31
C ILE A 38 24.62 8.55 9.45
N GLU A 39 25.87 8.50 9.91
CA GLU A 39 27.02 9.14 9.28
C GLU A 39 27.58 8.34 8.10
N ALA A 40 27.99 9.06 7.06
CA ALA A 40 28.71 8.49 5.93
C ALA A 40 30.19 8.27 6.28
N THR A 41 30.54 7.08 6.74
CA THR A 41 31.92 6.76 7.18
C THR A 41 32.93 6.61 6.04
N ASN A 42 32.46 6.44 4.79
CA ASN A 42 33.31 6.24 3.61
C ASN A 42 32.87 7.17 2.46
N PRO A 43 33.79 7.66 1.62
CA PRO A 43 33.46 8.43 0.41
C PRO A 43 32.35 7.83 -0.47
N PHE A 44 32.22 6.50 -0.56
CA PHE A 44 31.10 5.86 -1.26
C PHE A 44 29.73 6.25 -0.66
N PHE A 45 29.61 6.19 0.67
CA PHE A 45 28.37 6.57 1.36
C PHE A 45 28.09 8.07 1.27
N LEU A 46 29.13 8.89 1.17
CA LEU A 46 28.99 10.34 1.06
C LEU A 46 28.31 10.72 -0.28
N VAL A 47 28.67 10.02 -1.36
CA VAL A 47 28.01 10.16 -2.67
C VAL A 47 26.58 9.60 -2.62
N LEU A 48 26.38 8.41 -2.03
CA LEU A 48 25.08 7.75 -1.98
C LEU A 48 24.05 8.53 -1.15
N PHE A 49 24.47 9.07 0.00
CA PHE A 49 23.59 9.84 0.89
C PHE A 49 23.44 11.29 0.42
N GLY A 50 24.26 11.75 -0.53
CA GLY A 50 24.29 13.14 -0.99
C GLY A 50 24.74 14.11 0.11
N GLY A 51 25.52 13.64 1.09
CA GLY A 51 25.95 14.41 2.25
C GLY A 51 26.55 13.56 3.36
N GLN A 52 26.87 14.22 4.49
CA GLN A 52 27.46 13.58 5.67
C GLN A 52 26.50 12.64 6.42
N TYR A 53 25.18 12.83 6.25
CA TYR A 53 24.15 12.10 6.99
C TYR A 53 23.07 11.55 6.05
N LEU A 54 22.56 10.36 6.35
CA LEU A 54 21.38 9.82 5.67
C LEU A 54 20.14 10.68 6.01
N ARG A 55 19.58 11.34 5.00
CA ARG A 55 18.34 12.11 5.11
C ARG A 55 17.32 11.66 4.07
N PRO A 56 16.49 10.65 4.37
CA PRO A 56 15.43 10.24 3.46
C PRO A 56 14.41 11.37 3.32
N ILE A 57 14.02 11.69 2.09
CA ILE A 57 13.05 12.75 1.78
C ILE A 57 11.82 12.09 1.15
N ALA A 58 10.70 12.12 1.87
CA ALA A 58 9.39 11.83 1.28
C ALA A 58 8.70 13.15 0.93
N THR A 59 8.36 13.32 -0.35
CA THR A 59 7.51 14.42 -0.81
C THR A 59 6.05 14.03 -0.67
N ALA A 60 5.15 15.01 -0.53
CA ALA A 60 3.71 14.77 -0.51
C ALA A 60 3.24 14.04 -1.80
N GLY A 61 3.86 14.36 -2.94
CA GLY A 61 3.60 13.69 -4.21
C GLY A 61 3.89 12.18 -4.17
N ASN A 62 5.02 11.77 -3.59
CA ASN A 62 5.36 10.34 -3.49
C ASN A 62 4.37 9.58 -2.60
N VAL A 63 3.92 10.20 -1.50
CA VAL A 63 2.96 9.60 -0.58
C VAL A 63 1.59 9.41 -1.26
N ILE A 64 1.09 10.45 -1.92
CA ILE A 64 -0.18 10.40 -2.67
C ILE A 64 -0.09 9.35 -3.77
N PHE A 65 1.03 9.34 -4.51
CA PHE A 65 1.25 8.36 -5.57
C PHE A 65 1.24 6.93 -5.04
N ALA A 66 1.92 6.65 -3.92
CA ALA A 66 1.91 5.34 -3.29
C ALA A 66 0.51 4.88 -2.88
N ILE A 67 -0.31 5.78 -2.32
CA ILE A 67 -1.70 5.48 -1.93
C ILE A 67 -2.55 5.15 -3.17
N ILE A 68 -2.46 5.97 -4.23
CA ILE A 68 -3.18 5.72 -5.49
C ILE A 68 -2.78 4.37 -6.08
N LEU A 69 -1.48 4.08 -6.11
CA LEU A 69 -0.95 2.85 -6.68
C LEU A 69 -1.45 1.63 -5.88
N MET A 70 -1.48 1.71 -4.56
CA MET A 70 -2.05 0.66 -3.69
C MET A 70 -3.54 0.43 -3.95
N ILE A 71 -4.34 1.49 -4.13
CA ILE A 71 -5.76 1.36 -4.46
C ILE A 71 -5.94 0.67 -5.81
N VAL A 72 -5.15 1.06 -6.83
CA VAL A 72 -5.22 0.45 -8.17
C VAL A 72 -4.84 -1.03 -8.12
N VAL A 73 -3.73 -1.37 -7.46
CA VAL A 73 -3.27 -2.76 -7.34
C VAL A 73 -4.28 -3.60 -6.56
N GLY A 74 -4.77 -3.10 -5.42
CA GLY A 74 -5.80 -3.78 -4.62
C GLY A 74 -7.09 -4.00 -5.40
N PHE A 75 -7.52 -3.00 -6.17
CA PHE A 75 -8.70 -3.13 -7.02
C PHE A 75 -8.50 -4.19 -8.10
N ILE A 76 -7.37 -4.18 -8.82
CA ILE A 76 -7.07 -5.17 -9.86
C ILE A 76 -6.99 -6.59 -9.27
N ALA A 77 -6.36 -6.75 -8.11
CA ALA A 77 -6.22 -8.04 -7.44
C ALA A 77 -7.57 -8.69 -7.11
N HIS A 78 -8.59 -7.90 -6.76
CA HIS A 78 -9.91 -8.41 -6.41
C HIS A 78 -10.78 -8.79 -7.64
N LEU A 79 -10.48 -8.23 -8.83
CA LEU A 79 -11.35 -8.39 -10.00
C LEU A 79 -11.48 -9.85 -10.45
N TYR A 80 -10.37 -10.60 -10.45
CA TYR A 80 -10.36 -12.00 -10.88
C TYR A 80 -11.11 -12.93 -9.88
N PRO A 81 -10.80 -12.91 -8.56
CA PRO A 81 -11.51 -13.70 -7.57
C PRO A 81 -13.02 -13.43 -7.54
N VAL A 82 -13.44 -12.16 -7.57
CA VAL A 82 -14.88 -11.82 -7.54
C VAL A 82 -15.59 -12.31 -8.80
N SER A 83 -14.95 -12.18 -9.96
CA SER A 83 -15.51 -12.70 -11.21
C SER A 83 -15.64 -14.22 -11.21
N LEU A 84 -14.77 -14.92 -10.47
CA LEU A 84 -14.85 -16.37 -10.30
C LEU A 84 -15.95 -16.76 -9.30
N ALA A 85 -16.03 -16.08 -8.15
CA ALA A 85 -17.01 -16.35 -7.10
C ALA A 85 -18.46 -16.20 -7.60
N LEU A 86 -18.73 -15.21 -8.44
CA LEU A 86 -20.05 -14.97 -9.01
C LEU A 86 -20.52 -16.04 -10.01
N LYS A 87 -19.65 -16.96 -10.43
CA LYS A 87 -20.01 -18.07 -11.33
C LYS A 87 -20.50 -19.30 -10.56
N ILE A 88 -20.36 -19.33 -9.23
CA ILE A 88 -20.83 -20.44 -8.41
C ILE A 88 -22.35 -20.37 -8.33
N GLN A 89 -23.01 -21.50 -8.55
CA GLN A 89 -24.47 -21.57 -8.48
C GLN A 89 -24.94 -21.30 -7.04
N PRO A 90 -25.97 -20.46 -6.82
CA PRO A 90 -26.43 -20.11 -5.47
C PRO A 90 -26.78 -21.31 -4.60
N VAL A 91 -27.38 -22.34 -5.20
CA VAL A 91 -27.72 -23.59 -4.50
C VAL A 91 -26.49 -24.32 -3.99
N ARG A 92 -25.38 -24.31 -4.75
CA ARG A 92 -24.12 -24.93 -4.32
C ARG A 92 -23.44 -24.11 -3.22
N ALA A 93 -23.46 -22.79 -3.35
CA ALA A 93 -22.90 -21.89 -2.34
C ALA A 93 -23.60 -22.00 -0.97
N MET A 94 -24.90 -22.34 -0.95
CA MET A 94 -25.67 -22.57 0.28
C MET A 94 -25.57 -24.03 0.79
N GLN A 95 -25.09 -24.96 -0.04
CA GLN A 95 -24.93 -26.38 0.30
C GLN A 95 -23.51 -26.74 0.75
N GLU A 96 -22.55 -25.80 0.66
CA GLU A 96 -21.17 -25.94 1.16
C GLU A 96 -21.06 -25.70 2.69
N GLU A 97 -22.13 -25.95 3.44
CA GLU A 97 -22.12 -26.19 4.90
C GLU A 97 -22.17 -27.69 5.23
#